data_AF-A0A933IIN1-F1
#
_entry.id   AF-A0A933IIN1-F1
#
_cell.length_a   1.000
_cell.length_b   1.000
_cell.length_c   1.000
_cell.angle_alpha   90.00
_cell.angle_beta   90.00
_cell.angle_gamma   90.00
#
_symmetry.space_group_name_H-M   'P 1'
#
loop_
_entity.id
_entity.type
_entity.pdbx_description
1 polymer ?
#
loop_
_entity_poly.entity_id
_entity_poly.type
_entity_poly.pdbx_seq_one_letter_code
_entity_poly.pdbx_strand_id
1 'polypeptide(L)'
;VDSSQTAPGAPAGFPHAELIQAVLRRYATLLEVPLSFRTGANGYSRPVRGDAAHIHAFALPTPPVLFGAWQRVPLVLLPFAHGIPLSDAANRALALGVQLGRGRPLLDRDARTVGETLGTNLYCLFDLLRQEAAWIPVLLRRHLDLGLPHLLPALPARKDVPANRLEDRLRLLREETEALVRAQQVTLRREARETYVRACQERVAEEIRFLQAEIAFLEDGVEEMARRIAADTRRLTEGRRRLRLFYGERDPAESGGRELESLQALPEVREARIQDGRISLTTAPILVEYEGRRYRLGRFHLDLHFNGDVRISNLTDRIGPYDHPHVQEGRPCLGPVREGVAKLLGEFQFVAATEVLIDFLKTVNPADWRLPVLHWPEAGHETGRGVLAAT
;
A
#
# COMPACT_ATOMS: atom_id res chain seq x y z
N VAL A 1 -8.42 46.85 -63.26
CA VAL A 1 -9.53 46.03 -62.72
C VAL A 1 -8.99 44.62 -62.62
N ASP A 2 -8.35 44.33 -61.49
CA ASP A 2 -8.07 42.96 -61.05
C ASP A 2 -7.79 43.05 -59.54
N SER A 3 -8.89 43.12 -58.79
CA SER A 3 -8.92 43.37 -57.35
C SER A 3 -9.33 42.09 -56.63
N SER A 4 -8.62 40.98 -56.88
CA SER A 4 -8.72 39.80 -56.01
C SER A 4 -7.94 40.08 -54.73
N GLN A 5 -8.47 40.96 -53.88
CA GLN A 5 -8.04 41.08 -52.50
C GLN A 5 -8.38 39.75 -51.81
N THR A 6 -7.40 38.85 -51.74
CA THR A 6 -7.43 37.70 -50.86
C THR A 6 -7.77 38.20 -49.46
N ALA A 7 -8.95 37.80 -48.96
CA ALA A 7 -9.38 38.11 -47.60
C ALA A 7 -8.23 37.79 -46.65
N PRO A 8 -7.91 38.68 -45.68
CA PRO A 8 -6.80 38.47 -44.76
C PRO A 8 -7.07 37.22 -43.90
N GLY A 9 -6.60 36.08 -44.38
CA GLY A 9 -6.73 34.78 -43.74
C GLY A 9 -5.93 34.78 -42.43
N ALA A 10 -6.43 34.01 -41.46
CA ALA A 10 -5.66 33.73 -40.26
C ALA A 10 -4.37 33.05 -40.69
N PRO A 11 -3.24 33.34 -40.02
CA PRO A 11 -1.98 32.68 -40.34
C PRO A 11 -2.17 31.15 -40.32
N ALA A 12 -1.82 30.50 -41.44
CA ALA A 12 -1.88 29.05 -41.55
C ALA A 12 -0.94 28.43 -40.51
N GLY A 13 -1.45 27.46 -39.72
CA GLY A 13 -0.64 26.73 -38.75
C GLY A 13 -1.01 26.91 -37.27
N PHE A 14 -2.02 27.72 -36.94
CA PHE A 14 -2.54 27.78 -35.56
C PHE A 14 -3.65 26.75 -35.33
N PRO A 15 -3.64 26.04 -34.19
CA PRO A 15 -4.79 25.26 -33.78
C PRO A 15 -6.01 26.19 -33.70
N HIS A 16 -7.15 25.74 -34.22
CA HIS A 16 -8.43 26.47 -34.16
C HIS A 16 -8.53 27.76 -35.00
N ALA A 17 -7.67 27.96 -36.00
CA ALA A 17 -7.76 29.12 -36.92
C ALA A 17 -9.16 29.27 -37.56
N GLU A 18 -9.83 28.16 -37.85
CA GLU A 18 -11.20 28.14 -38.40
C GLU A 18 -12.23 28.77 -37.45
N LEU A 19 -12.11 28.54 -36.14
CA LEU A 19 -13.01 29.10 -35.13
C LEU A 19 -12.87 30.62 -35.06
N ILE A 20 -11.63 31.12 -35.10
CA ILE A 20 -11.33 32.56 -35.14
C ILE A 20 -11.91 33.17 -36.41
N GLN A 21 -11.66 32.55 -37.57
CA GLN A 21 -12.16 33.01 -38.85
C GLN A 21 -13.69 32.99 -38.95
N ALA A 22 -14.37 32.04 -38.30
CA ALA A 22 -15.81 32.02 -38.22
C ALA A 22 -16.36 33.24 -37.45
N VAL A 23 -15.76 33.58 -36.30
CA VAL A 23 -16.15 34.76 -35.52
C VAL A 23 -15.90 36.04 -36.31
N LEU A 24 -14.71 36.20 -36.90
CA LEU A 24 -14.35 37.41 -37.64
C LEU A 24 -15.23 37.61 -38.86
N ARG A 25 -15.52 36.55 -39.63
CA ARG A 25 -16.47 36.61 -40.75
C ARG A 25 -17.86 37.03 -40.28
N ARG A 26 -18.35 36.49 -39.17
CA ARG A 26 -19.67 36.88 -38.63
C ARG A 26 -19.73 38.37 -38.31
N TYR A 27 -18.72 38.90 -37.61
CA TYR A 27 -18.65 40.33 -37.29
C TYR A 27 -18.47 41.19 -38.54
N ALA A 28 -17.61 40.76 -39.48
CA ALA A 28 -17.32 41.51 -40.69
C ALA A 28 -18.56 41.65 -41.57
N THR A 29 -19.27 40.55 -41.80
CA THR A 29 -20.50 40.53 -42.58
C THR A 29 -21.59 41.39 -41.94
N LEU A 30 -21.81 41.26 -40.63
CA LEU A 30 -22.90 42.00 -39.99
C LEU A 30 -22.61 43.50 -39.89
N LEU A 31 -21.36 43.88 -39.60
CA LEU A 31 -20.97 45.28 -39.44
C LEU A 31 -20.61 45.97 -40.77
N GLU A 32 -20.47 45.22 -41.86
CA GLU A 32 -19.97 45.70 -43.15
C GLU A 32 -18.59 46.36 -43.03
N VAL A 33 -17.76 45.82 -42.13
CA VAL A 33 -16.39 46.29 -41.87
C VAL A 33 -15.44 45.12 -42.12
N PRO A 34 -14.34 45.29 -42.86
CA PRO A 34 -13.33 44.24 -42.96
C PRO A 34 -12.64 44.03 -41.61
N LEU A 35 -12.59 42.78 -41.12
CA LEU A 35 -11.79 42.41 -39.94
C LEU A 35 -10.62 41.52 -40.37
N SER A 36 -9.48 41.69 -39.70
CA SER A 36 -8.33 40.82 -39.89
C SER A 36 -7.73 40.41 -38.55
N PHE A 37 -7.05 39.27 -38.52
CA PHE A 37 -6.41 38.73 -37.33
C PHE A 37 -4.92 38.62 -37.55
N ARG A 38 -4.14 39.07 -36.57
CA ARG A 38 -2.69 39.09 -36.60
C ARG A 38 -2.14 38.52 -35.31
N THR A 39 -1.04 37.80 -35.45
CA THR A 39 -0.26 37.31 -34.32
C THR A 39 1.05 38.09 -34.29
N GLY A 40 1.43 38.56 -33.10
CA GLY A 40 2.73 39.21 -32.93
C GLY A 40 3.85 38.18 -32.84
N ALA A 41 4.99 38.45 -33.47
CA ALA A 41 6.23 37.76 -33.11
C ALA A 41 6.74 38.35 -31.79
N ASN A 42 7.06 37.51 -30.82
CA ASN A 42 7.62 37.91 -29.52
C ASN A 42 6.75 38.87 -28.70
N GLY A 43 5.41 38.79 -28.82
CA GLY A 43 4.50 39.63 -28.05
C GLY A 43 4.37 41.07 -28.57
N TYR A 44 4.81 41.33 -29.80
CA TYR A 44 4.70 42.65 -30.43
C TYR A 44 4.07 42.55 -31.80
N SER A 45 3.20 43.51 -32.12
CA SER A 45 2.60 43.61 -33.44
C SER A 45 2.39 45.08 -33.77
N ARG A 46 3.00 45.54 -34.86
CA ARG A 46 2.93 46.96 -35.23
C ARG A 46 1.49 47.32 -35.66
N PRO A 47 1.00 48.52 -35.29
CA PRO A 47 -0.29 49.01 -35.76
C PRO A 47 -0.33 49.05 -37.28
N VAL A 48 -1.43 48.57 -37.84
CA VAL A 48 -1.69 48.58 -39.26
C VAL A 48 -2.56 49.78 -39.58
N ARG A 49 -2.26 50.44 -40.69
CA ARG A 49 -3.09 51.50 -41.25
C ARG A 49 -3.98 50.92 -42.34
N GLY A 50 -5.19 51.45 -42.46
CA GLY A 50 -6.13 51.07 -43.52
C GLY A 50 -7.57 51.12 -43.03
N ASP A 51 -8.46 50.60 -43.87
CA ASP A 51 -9.91 50.70 -43.68
C ASP A 51 -10.51 49.48 -42.96
N ALA A 52 -9.65 48.58 -42.48
CA ALA A 52 -10.03 47.38 -41.76
C ALA A 52 -9.79 47.55 -40.26
N ALA A 53 -10.57 46.82 -39.46
CA ALA A 53 -10.24 46.58 -38.06
C ALA A 53 -9.22 45.44 -37.95
N HIS A 54 -8.11 45.68 -37.24
CA HIS A 54 -7.03 44.72 -37.09
C HIS A 54 -6.97 44.20 -35.65
N ILE A 55 -7.16 42.90 -35.46
CA ILE A 55 -7.11 42.25 -34.15
C ILE A 55 -5.72 41.64 -34.00
N HIS A 56 -5.03 41.96 -32.91
CA HIS A 56 -3.70 41.49 -32.60
C HIS A 56 -3.76 40.57 -31.38
N ALA A 57 -3.49 39.29 -31.57
CA ALA A 57 -3.47 38.31 -30.48
C ALA A 57 -2.17 38.39 -29.69
N PHE A 58 -2.32 38.47 -28.37
CA PHE A 58 -1.23 38.45 -27.39
C PHE A 58 -0.05 39.34 -27.79
N ALA A 59 -0.34 40.61 -28.05
CA ALA A 59 0.64 41.54 -28.54
C ALA A 59 0.45 42.96 -27.96
N LEU A 60 1.56 43.70 -27.88
CA LEU A 60 1.56 45.14 -27.68
C LEU A 60 1.83 45.90 -29.00
N PRO A 61 1.32 47.13 -29.15
CA PRO A 61 1.53 47.95 -30.35
C PRO A 61 2.99 48.36 -30.56
N THR A 62 3.73 48.58 -29.48
CA THR A 62 5.11 49.06 -29.51
C THR A 62 5.97 48.34 -28.48
N PRO A 63 7.23 47.99 -28.81
CA PRO A 63 8.15 47.45 -27.82
C PRO A 63 8.51 48.49 -26.74
N PRO A 64 8.82 48.06 -25.51
CA PRO A 64 9.44 48.90 -24.49
C PRO A 64 10.71 49.54 -25.04
N VAL A 65 10.81 50.86 -25.01
CA VAL A 65 12.06 51.57 -25.34
C VAL A 65 12.65 52.12 -24.04
N LEU A 66 12.84 51.24 -23.04
CA LEU A 66 13.48 51.60 -21.78
C LEU A 66 14.95 51.15 -21.82
N PHE A 67 15.84 52.12 -22.04
CA PHE A 67 17.30 52.01 -21.90
C PHE A 67 18.01 50.84 -22.63
N GLY A 68 17.48 50.39 -23.77
CA GLY A 68 18.17 49.44 -24.66
C GLY A 68 18.42 48.02 -24.11
N ALA A 69 18.07 47.73 -22.84
CA ALA A 69 18.46 46.50 -22.16
C ALA A 69 17.30 45.53 -21.84
N TRP A 70 16.04 45.95 -21.97
CA TRP A 70 14.87 45.14 -21.56
C TRP A 70 13.91 44.91 -22.74
N GLN A 71 14.10 43.81 -23.47
CA GLN A 71 13.25 43.43 -24.61
C GLN A 71 12.03 42.55 -24.24
N ARG A 72 11.77 42.28 -22.95
CA ARG A 72 10.67 41.39 -22.54
C ARG A 72 9.55 42.19 -21.86
N VAL A 73 8.35 42.14 -22.43
CA VAL A 73 7.14 42.65 -21.78
C VAL A 73 6.92 41.87 -20.48
N PRO A 74 6.72 42.53 -19.32
CA PRO A 74 6.35 41.82 -18.11
C PRO A 74 5.00 41.14 -18.31
N LEU A 75 4.95 39.85 -17.96
CA LEU A 75 3.72 39.10 -17.91
C LEU A 75 3.12 39.19 -16.51
N VAL A 76 1.84 39.52 -16.42
CA VAL A 76 1.07 39.51 -15.18
C VAL A 76 0.10 38.33 -15.19
N LEU A 77 -0.21 37.82 -14.01
CA LEU A 77 -1.24 36.81 -13.87
C LEU A 77 -2.60 37.44 -14.14
N LEU A 78 -3.34 36.86 -15.07
CA LEU A 78 -4.71 37.21 -15.40
C LEU A 78 -5.54 35.91 -15.41
N PRO A 79 -6.08 35.49 -14.27
CA PRO A 79 -6.82 34.23 -14.18
C PRO A 79 -8.16 34.29 -14.93
N PHE A 80 -8.70 35.49 -15.17
CA PHE A 80 -9.97 35.69 -15.86
C PHE A 80 -9.85 36.82 -16.89
N ALA A 81 -10.43 36.64 -18.07
CA ALA A 81 -10.68 37.71 -19.01
C ALA A 81 -12.17 37.75 -19.35
N HIS A 82 -12.79 38.93 -19.25
CA HIS A 82 -14.23 39.09 -19.53
C HIS A 82 -15.11 38.21 -18.62
N GLY A 83 -14.66 37.96 -17.38
CA GLY A 83 -15.33 37.08 -16.42
C GLY A 83 -15.27 35.58 -16.77
N ILE A 84 -14.46 35.19 -17.76
CA ILE A 84 -14.27 33.80 -18.20
C ILE A 84 -12.90 33.34 -17.71
N PRO A 85 -12.79 32.16 -17.06
CA PRO A 85 -11.51 31.63 -16.62
C PRO A 85 -10.61 31.33 -17.82
N LEU A 86 -9.35 31.72 -17.72
CA LEU A 86 -8.33 31.34 -18.70
C LEU A 86 -7.70 29.99 -18.30
N SER A 87 -7.27 29.21 -19.28
CA SER A 87 -6.55 27.95 -19.02
C SER A 87 -5.24 28.22 -18.27
N ASP A 88 -4.77 27.26 -17.47
CA ASP A 88 -3.52 27.41 -16.71
C ASP A 88 -2.31 27.71 -17.60
N ALA A 89 -2.32 27.20 -18.83
CA ALA A 89 -1.28 27.45 -19.83
C ALA A 89 -1.32 28.89 -20.42
N ALA A 90 -2.40 29.62 -20.19
CA ALA A 90 -2.71 30.88 -20.85
C ALA A 90 -3.25 31.97 -19.88
N ASN A 91 -3.14 31.75 -18.58
CA ASN A 91 -3.56 32.67 -17.52
C ASN A 91 -2.60 33.86 -17.31
N ARG A 92 -1.78 34.19 -18.31
CA ARG A 92 -0.84 35.30 -18.30
C ARG A 92 -1.27 36.34 -19.33
N ALA A 93 -1.17 37.60 -18.95
CA ALA A 93 -1.41 38.73 -19.82
C ALA A 93 -0.18 39.63 -19.92
N LEU A 94 -0.06 40.33 -21.05
CA LEU A 94 0.91 41.41 -21.23
C LEU A 94 0.50 42.58 -20.34
N ALA A 95 1.37 42.97 -19.40
CA ALA A 95 1.06 44.07 -18.51
C ALA A 95 1.12 45.41 -19.27
N LEU A 96 0.08 46.22 -19.16
CA LEU A 96 0.17 47.64 -19.52
C LEU A 96 0.95 48.36 -18.41
N GLY A 97 2.12 48.89 -18.76
CA GLY A 97 2.86 49.79 -17.90
C GLY A 97 2.42 51.24 -18.14
N VAL A 98 2.63 52.13 -17.17
CA VAL A 98 2.41 53.59 -17.35
C VAL A 98 3.21 54.16 -18.53
N GLN A 99 4.27 53.46 -18.96
CA GLN A 99 5.13 53.81 -20.10
C GLN A 99 5.00 52.84 -21.30
N LEU A 100 4.13 51.82 -21.22
CA LEU A 100 4.01 50.75 -22.22
C LEU A 100 2.56 50.65 -22.71
N GLY A 101 2.37 50.76 -24.03
CA GLY A 101 1.07 50.97 -24.64
C GLY A 101 0.84 52.46 -24.91
N ARG A 102 0.45 52.79 -26.13
CA ARG A 102 0.14 54.18 -26.56
C ARG A 102 -1.35 54.37 -26.85
N GLY A 103 -2.11 53.29 -26.73
CA GLY A 103 -3.53 53.19 -26.98
C GLY A 103 -4.35 53.30 -25.71
N ARG A 104 -5.66 53.18 -25.89
CA ARG A 104 -6.64 53.25 -24.82
C ARG A 104 -6.83 51.86 -24.19
N PRO A 105 -6.63 51.70 -22.87
CA PRO A 105 -6.85 50.42 -22.21
C PRO A 105 -8.32 50.02 -22.31
N LEU A 106 -8.56 48.72 -22.49
CA LEU A 106 -9.88 48.11 -22.43
C LEU A 106 -10.00 47.34 -21.11
N LEU A 107 -10.95 47.80 -20.29
CA LEU A 107 -11.28 47.18 -19.01
C LEU A 107 -12.49 46.27 -19.18
N ASP A 108 -12.44 45.07 -18.64
CA ASP A 108 -13.61 44.21 -18.53
C ASP A 108 -14.56 44.66 -17.40
N ARG A 109 -15.62 43.88 -17.15
CA ARG A 109 -16.62 44.20 -16.11
C ARG A 109 -16.03 44.23 -14.69
N ASP A 110 -14.90 43.57 -14.46
CA ASP A 110 -14.22 43.50 -13.17
C ASP A 110 -13.04 44.49 -13.09
N ALA A 111 -13.03 45.51 -13.96
CA ALA A 111 -11.96 46.50 -14.10
C ALA A 111 -10.58 45.91 -14.41
N ARG A 112 -10.50 44.69 -14.96
CA ARG A 112 -9.23 44.10 -15.39
C ARG A 112 -8.89 44.58 -16.80
N THR A 113 -7.64 44.94 -17.02
CA THR A 113 -7.19 45.27 -18.37
C THR A 113 -7.04 44.00 -19.19
N VAL A 114 -7.89 43.84 -20.20
CA VAL A 114 -7.94 42.67 -21.09
C VAL A 114 -7.49 43.01 -22.51
N GLY A 115 -7.40 44.29 -22.84
CA GLY A 115 -7.06 44.77 -24.17
C GLY A 115 -6.55 46.19 -24.22
N GLU A 116 -6.20 46.62 -25.43
CA GLU A 116 -5.84 48.00 -25.76
C GLU A 116 -6.33 48.33 -27.18
N THR A 117 -6.78 49.57 -27.42
CA THR A 117 -7.10 50.05 -28.78
C THR A 117 -6.17 51.17 -29.23
N LEU A 118 -5.70 51.11 -30.48
CA LEU A 118 -4.87 52.15 -31.09
C LEU A 118 -5.25 52.36 -32.57
N GLY A 119 -5.97 53.44 -32.86
CA GLY A 119 -6.52 53.70 -34.18
C GLY A 119 -7.56 52.65 -34.56
N THR A 120 -7.33 51.92 -35.65
CA THR A 120 -8.17 50.80 -36.11
C THR A 120 -7.70 49.43 -35.60
N ASN A 121 -6.76 49.41 -34.64
CA ASN A 121 -6.14 48.20 -34.13
C ASN A 121 -6.64 47.88 -32.72
N LEU A 122 -6.99 46.62 -32.49
CA LEU A 122 -7.45 46.05 -31.23
C LEU A 122 -6.47 44.99 -30.77
N TYR A 123 -5.87 45.17 -29.59
CA TYR A 123 -4.87 44.27 -29.04
C TYR A 123 -5.47 43.45 -27.91
N CYS A 124 -5.43 42.12 -28.06
CA CYS A 124 -5.72 41.17 -26.98
C CYS A 124 -4.47 41.04 -26.11
N LEU A 125 -4.58 41.41 -24.83
CA LEU A 125 -3.43 41.31 -23.93
C LEU A 125 -3.26 39.93 -23.29
N PHE A 126 -4.26 39.06 -23.38
CA PHE A 126 -4.21 37.68 -22.94
C PHE A 126 -3.99 36.71 -24.11
N ASP A 127 -3.45 35.53 -23.82
CA ASP A 127 -3.16 34.53 -24.85
C ASP A 127 -4.44 33.80 -25.27
N LEU A 128 -5.14 34.39 -26.25
CA LEU A 128 -6.36 33.82 -26.82
C LEU A 128 -6.10 32.49 -27.53
N LEU A 129 -4.92 32.27 -28.11
CA LEU A 129 -4.64 31.12 -28.97
C LEU A 129 -4.31 29.85 -28.18
N ARG A 130 -3.90 29.99 -26.92
CA ARG A 130 -3.66 28.86 -25.99
C ARG A 130 -4.87 28.48 -25.14
N GLN A 131 -6.03 29.06 -25.42
CA GLN A 131 -7.27 28.68 -24.74
C GLN A 131 -7.83 27.38 -25.33
N GLU A 132 -8.66 26.69 -24.55
CA GLU A 132 -9.41 25.54 -25.06
C GLU A 132 -10.32 25.97 -26.22
N ALA A 133 -10.50 25.09 -27.20
CA ALA A 133 -11.25 25.35 -28.42
C ALA A 133 -12.64 25.95 -28.18
N ALA A 134 -13.32 25.50 -27.12
CA ALA A 134 -14.66 25.97 -26.75
C ALA A 134 -14.69 27.43 -26.27
N TRP A 135 -13.59 27.93 -25.69
CA TRP A 135 -13.50 29.29 -25.15
C TRP A 135 -13.02 30.32 -26.16
N ILE A 136 -12.27 29.92 -27.18
CA ILE A 136 -11.72 30.83 -28.20
C ILE A 136 -12.82 31.70 -28.84
N PRO A 137 -13.94 31.15 -29.35
CA PRO A 137 -15.00 31.99 -29.93
C PRO A 137 -15.61 32.95 -28.92
N VAL A 138 -15.81 32.49 -27.68
CA VAL A 138 -16.47 33.28 -26.63
C VAL A 138 -15.59 34.45 -26.21
N LEU A 139 -14.31 34.21 -25.92
CA LEU A 139 -13.36 35.23 -25.52
C LEU A 139 -13.11 36.24 -26.64
N LEU A 140 -12.95 35.77 -27.88
CA LEU A 140 -12.79 36.67 -29.04
C LEU A 140 -14.02 37.56 -29.24
N ARG A 141 -15.23 36.99 -29.17
CA ARG A 141 -16.48 37.76 -29.27
C ARG A 141 -16.57 38.82 -28.18
N ARG A 142 -16.32 38.45 -26.91
CA ARG A 142 -16.29 39.39 -25.79
C ARG A 142 -15.29 40.52 -25.99
N HIS A 143 -14.12 40.20 -26.53
CA HIS A 143 -13.09 41.17 -26.81
C HIS A 143 -13.50 42.14 -27.93
N LEU A 144 -14.12 41.63 -29.00
CA LEU A 144 -14.68 42.44 -30.08
C LEU A 144 -15.85 43.32 -29.60
N ASP A 145 -16.76 42.77 -28.80
CA ASP A 145 -17.92 43.50 -28.24
C ASP A 145 -17.52 44.69 -27.37
N LEU A 146 -16.38 44.55 -26.69
CA LEU A 146 -15.75 45.59 -25.87
C LEU A 146 -14.95 46.59 -26.73
N GLY A 147 -14.13 46.10 -27.66
CA GLY A 147 -13.16 46.91 -28.39
C GLY A 147 -13.73 47.65 -29.60
N LEU A 148 -14.61 47.02 -30.39
CA LEU A 148 -15.10 47.59 -31.64
C LEU A 148 -15.80 48.95 -31.48
N PRO A 149 -16.65 49.21 -30.46
CA PRO A 149 -17.23 50.53 -30.26
C PRO A 149 -16.20 51.67 -30.23
N HIS A 150 -14.98 51.40 -29.78
CA HIS A 150 -13.89 52.37 -29.73
C HIS A 150 -13.16 52.54 -31.07
N LEU A 151 -13.14 51.51 -31.92
CA LEU A 151 -12.49 51.55 -33.24
C LEU A 151 -13.37 52.18 -34.32
N LEU A 152 -14.69 52.01 -34.18
CA LEU A 152 -15.68 52.34 -35.20
C LEU A 152 -15.73 53.82 -35.63
N PRO A 153 -15.45 54.81 -34.77
CA PRO A 153 -15.31 56.21 -35.22
C PRO A 153 -14.09 56.46 -36.11
N ALA A 154 -13.06 55.63 -36.02
CA ALA A 154 -11.79 55.80 -36.75
C ALA A 154 -11.74 55.06 -38.09
N LEU A 155 -12.75 54.24 -38.42
CA LEU A 155 -12.78 53.41 -39.62
C LEU A 155 -13.33 54.20 -40.84
N PRO A 156 -12.53 54.44 -41.90
CA PRO A 156 -12.92 55.24 -43.05
C PRO A 156 -14.02 54.63 -43.94
N ALA A 157 -14.11 53.28 -44.00
CA ALA A 157 -15.11 52.53 -44.78
C ALA A 157 -16.59 52.77 -44.35
N ARG A 158 -16.82 53.72 -43.44
CA ARG A 158 -18.09 53.91 -42.74
C ARG A 158 -18.81 55.20 -43.09
N LYS A 159 -18.35 55.95 -44.10
CA LYS A 159 -19.00 57.22 -44.49
C LYS A 159 -20.48 57.03 -44.85
N ASP A 160 -20.89 55.84 -45.29
CA ASP A 160 -22.24 55.59 -45.81
C ASP A 160 -23.16 54.79 -44.87
N VAL A 161 -22.68 54.30 -43.72
CA VAL A 161 -23.50 53.52 -42.77
C VAL A 161 -23.87 54.38 -41.56
N PRO A 162 -25.17 54.69 -41.34
CA PRO A 162 -25.63 55.45 -40.19
C PRO A 162 -25.17 54.85 -38.84
N ALA A 163 -24.79 55.72 -37.89
CA ALA A 163 -24.24 55.30 -36.59
C ALA A 163 -25.22 54.44 -35.77
N ASN A 164 -26.52 54.74 -35.81
CA ASN A 164 -27.58 53.97 -35.14
C ASN A 164 -27.68 52.53 -35.67
N ARG A 165 -27.60 52.33 -37.00
CA ARG A 165 -27.67 50.99 -37.60
C ARG A 165 -26.52 50.09 -37.15
N LEU A 166 -25.33 50.68 -37.00
CA LEU A 166 -24.18 49.97 -36.47
C LEU A 166 -24.37 49.60 -34.99
N GLU A 167 -24.87 50.54 -34.19
CA GLU A 167 -25.13 50.29 -32.77
C GLU A 167 -26.13 49.15 -32.58
N ASP A 168 -27.18 49.09 -33.39
CA ASP A 168 -28.15 47.99 -33.38
C ASP A 168 -27.50 46.65 -33.80
N ARG A 169 -26.63 46.67 -34.81
CA ARG A 169 -25.85 45.48 -35.22
C ARG A 169 -24.90 44.99 -34.13
N LEU A 170 -24.22 45.90 -33.43
CA LEU A 170 -23.38 45.56 -32.28
C LEU A 170 -24.21 45.01 -31.11
N ARG A 171 -25.40 45.56 -30.87
CA ARG A 171 -26.33 45.06 -29.86
C ARG A 171 -26.73 43.61 -30.15
N LEU A 172 -27.09 43.32 -31.41
CA LEU A 172 -27.39 41.96 -31.85
C LEU A 172 -26.20 41.00 -31.64
N LEU A 173 -24.98 41.41 -32.00
CA LEU A 173 -23.77 40.58 -31.78
C LEU A 173 -23.53 40.30 -30.30
N ARG A 174 -23.72 41.31 -29.44
CA ARG A 174 -23.61 41.14 -27.98
C ARG A 174 -24.64 40.16 -27.45
N GLU A 175 -25.89 40.23 -27.92
CA GLU A 175 -26.94 39.28 -27.53
C GLU A 175 -26.57 37.85 -27.93
N GLU A 176 -26.03 37.64 -29.14
CA GLU A 176 -25.51 36.33 -29.57
C GLU A 176 -24.34 35.87 -28.68
N THR A 177 -23.41 36.78 -28.35
CA THR A 177 -22.28 36.47 -27.45
C THR A 177 -22.79 36.05 -26.08
N GLU A 178 -23.76 36.76 -25.50
CA GLU A 178 -24.36 36.41 -24.22
C GLU A 178 -25.08 35.05 -24.28
N ALA A 179 -25.75 34.73 -25.38
CA ALA A 179 -26.36 33.42 -25.58
C ALA A 179 -25.31 32.30 -25.63
N LEU A 180 -24.20 32.51 -26.34
CA LEU A 180 -23.09 31.56 -26.43
C LEU A 180 -22.42 31.36 -25.06
N VAL A 181 -22.19 32.44 -24.30
CA VAL A 181 -21.64 32.38 -22.94
C VAL A 181 -22.56 31.55 -22.04
N ARG A 182 -23.88 31.78 -22.07
CA ARG A 182 -24.84 31.00 -21.28
C ARG A 182 -24.81 29.52 -21.67
N ALA A 183 -24.78 29.21 -22.96
CA ALA A 183 -24.70 27.82 -23.43
C ALA A 183 -23.42 27.13 -22.92
N GLN A 184 -22.27 27.80 -23.03
CA GLN A 184 -21.01 27.24 -22.56
C GLN A 184 -20.97 27.07 -21.04
N GLN A 185 -21.55 28.00 -20.27
CA GLN A 185 -21.67 27.87 -18.82
C GLN A 185 -22.56 26.68 -18.41
N VAL A 186 -23.62 26.39 -19.16
CA VAL A 186 -24.46 25.20 -18.92
C VAL A 186 -23.66 23.93 -19.16
N THR A 187 -22.90 23.86 -20.25
CA THR A 187 -22.01 22.73 -20.56
C THR A 187 -20.99 22.49 -19.44
N LEU A 188 -20.27 23.55 -19.02
CA LEU A 188 -19.33 23.45 -17.90
C LEU A 188 -19.98 22.97 -16.61
N ARG A 189 -21.16 23.51 -16.26
CA ARG A 189 -21.86 23.10 -15.03
C ARG A 189 -22.27 21.63 -15.09
N ARG A 190 -22.65 21.14 -16.27
CA ARG A 190 -22.96 19.73 -16.48
C ARG A 190 -21.72 18.86 -16.30
N GLU A 191 -20.61 19.20 -16.95
CA GLU A 191 -19.34 18.46 -16.85
C GLU A 191 -18.78 18.47 -15.42
N ALA A 192 -18.83 19.62 -14.75
CA ALA A 192 -18.43 19.74 -13.35
C ALA A 192 -19.30 18.88 -12.43
N ARG A 193 -20.62 18.85 -12.67
CA ARG A 193 -21.55 17.98 -11.93
C ARG A 193 -21.26 16.51 -12.17
N GLU A 194 -21.03 16.10 -13.42
CA GLU A 194 -20.70 14.72 -13.77
C GLU A 194 -19.38 14.28 -13.13
N THR A 195 -18.36 15.15 -13.17
CA THR A 195 -17.06 14.91 -12.52
C THR A 195 -17.22 14.77 -11.01
N TYR A 196 -17.99 15.66 -10.38
CA TYR A 196 -18.27 15.58 -8.94
C TYR A 196 -19.01 14.28 -8.56
N VAL A 197 -20.06 13.91 -9.31
CA VAL A 197 -20.81 12.67 -9.08
C VAL A 197 -19.88 11.46 -9.17
N ARG A 198 -18.99 11.42 -10.17
CA ARG A 198 -17.99 10.35 -10.32
C ARG A 198 -17.04 10.29 -9.13
N ALA A 199 -16.49 11.42 -8.70
CA ALA A 199 -15.60 11.48 -7.54
C ALA A 199 -16.30 11.02 -6.24
N CYS A 200 -17.58 11.37 -6.05
CA CYS A 200 -18.37 10.86 -4.93
C CYS A 200 -18.58 9.34 -5.01
N GLN A 201 -18.88 8.80 -6.20
CA GLN A 201 -19.05 7.36 -6.40
C GLN A 201 -17.76 6.59 -6.12
N GLU A 202 -16.61 7.10 -6.59
CA GLU A 202 -15.29 6.51 -6.34
C GLU A 202 -14.98 6.48 -4.84
N ARG A 203 -15.19 7.60 -4.13
CA ARG A 203 -15.00 7.68 -2.68
C ARG A 203 -15.90 6.71 -1.91
N VAL A 204 -17.18 6.61 -2.28
CA VAL A 204 -18.10 5.66 -1.65
C VAL A 204 -17.64 4.22 -1.89
N ALA A 205 -17.18 3.90 -3.10
CA ALA A 205 -16.66 2.56 -3.42
C ALA A 205 -15.38 2.23 -2.63
N GLU A 206 -14.48 3.21 -2.44
CA GLU A 206 -13.30 3.06 -1.57
C GLU A 206 -13.68 2.79 -0.11
N GLU A 207 -14.63 3.56 0.43
CA GLU A 207 -15.13 3.36 1.80
C GLU A 207 -15.77 1.98 1.98
N ILE A 208 -16.57 1.53 1.02
CA ILE A 208 -17.17 0.19 1.04
C ILE A 208 -16.08 -0.89 1.07
N ARG A 209 -15.04 -0.78 0.23
CA ARG A 209 -13.93 -1.74 0.21
C ARG A 209 -13.17 -1.77 1.53
N PHE A 210 -12.93 -0.60 2.12
CA PHE A 210 -12.28 -0.48 3.42
C PHE A 210 -13.09 -1.19 4.52
N LEU A 211 -14.39 -0.87 4.62
CA LEU A 211 -15.27 -1.47 5.62
C LEU A 211 -15.42 -3.00 5.43
N GLN A 212 -15.47 -3.48 4.18
CA GLN A 212 -15.52 -4.92 3.90
C GLN A 212 -14.23 -5.64 4.37
N ALA A 213 -13.07 -5.03 4.17
CA ALA A 213 -11.80 -5.58 4.65
C ALA A 213 -11.72 -5.59 6.19
N GLU A 214 -12.21 -4.53 6.84
CA GLU A 214 -12.29 -4.45 8.30
C GLU A 214 -13.22 -5.51 8.89
N ILE A 215 -14.41 -5.71 8.29
CA ILE A 215 -15.34 -6.76 8.69
C ILE A 215 -14.68 -8.14 8.58
N ALA A 216 -14.06 -8.47 7.45
CA ALA A 216 -13.41 -9.76 7.26
C ALA A 216 -12.29 -10.01 8.30
N PHE A 217 -11.48 -8.98 8.58
CA PHE A 217 -10.44 -9.07 9.62
C PHE A 217 -11.02 -9.32 11.01
N LEU A 218 -12.13 -8.65 11.36
CA LEU A 218 -12.81 -8.85 12.64
C LEU A 218 -13.45 -10.25 12.72
N GLU A 219 -14.03 -10.76 11.63
CA GLU A 219 -14.59 -12.11 11.54
C GLU A 219 -13.52 -13.18 11.78
N ASP A 220 -12.36 -13.07 11.13
CA ASP A 220 -11.20 -13.95 11.35
C ASP A 220 -10.76 -13.92 12.82
N GLY A 221 -10.74 -12.73 13.44
CA GLY A 221 -10.42 -12.56 14.86
C GLY A 221 -11.41 -13.25 15.80
N VAL A 222 -12.71 -13.20 15.49
CA VAL A 222 -13.75 -13.90 16.25
C VAL A 222 -13.57 -15.42 16.14
N GLU A 223 -13.27 -15.94 14.94
CA GLU A 223 -13.03 -17.38 14.75
C GLU A 223 -11.82 -17.85 15.57
N GLU A 224 -10.71 -17.12 15.54
CA GLU A 224 -9.51 -17.48 16.30
C GLU A 224 -9.76 -17.48 17.82
N MET A 225 -10.48 -16.47 18.32
CA MET A 225 -10.88 -16.43 19.74
C MET A 225 -11.77 -17.62 20.11
N ALA A 226 -12.70 -18.02 19.23
CA ALA A 226 -13.54 -19.19 19.45
C ALA A 226 -12.72 -20.49 19.51
N ARG A 227 -11.73 -20.66 18.64
CA ARG A 227 -10.79 -21.81 18.68
C ARG A 227 -10.03 -21.85 19.99
N ARG A 228 -9.54 -20.70 20.47
CA ARG A 228 -8.82 -20.58 21.75
C ARG A 228 -9.72 -20.94 22.94
N ILE A 229 -10.95 -20.42 22.99
CA ILE A 229 -11.93 -20.75 24.04
C ILE A 229 -12.20 -22.26 24.08
N ALA A 230 -12.36 -22.91 22.92
CA ALA A 230 -12.55 -24.36 22.84
C ALA A 230 -11.33 -25.15 23.34
N ALA A 231 -10.11 -24.67 23.08
CA ALA A 231 -8.88 -25.28 23.58
C ALA A 231 -8.76 -25.16 25.11
N ASP A 232 -9.01 -23.97 25.66
CA ASP A 232 -8.92 -23.71 27.09
C ASP A 232 -10.02 -24.43 27.88
N THR A 233 -11.22 -24.57 27.31
CA THR A 233 -12.33 -25.35 27.91
C THR A 233 -11.97 -26.83 28.02
N ARG A 234 -11.30 -27.40 27.01
CA ARG A 234 -10.80 -28.79 27.06
C ARG A 234 -9.74 -28.96 28.14
N ARG A 235 -8.78 -28.03 28.23
CA ARG A 235 -7.75 -28.03 29.29
C ARG A 235 -8.36 -27.95 30.68
N LEU A 236 -9.35 -27.08 30.88
CA LEU A 236 -10.06 -26.93 32.15
C LEU A 236 -10.78 -28.23 32.54
N THR A 237 -11.42 -28.89 31.57
CA THR A 237 -12.15 -30.16 31.78
C THR A 237 -11.19 -31.27 32.19
N GLU A 238 -10.04 -31.38 31.52
CA GLU A 238 -9.00 -32.36 31.86
C GLU A 238 -8.38 -32.07 33.23
N GLY A 239 -8.08 -30.81 33.54
CA GLY A 239 -7.60 -30.40 34.86
C GLY A 239 -8.57 -30.77 35.98
N ARG A 240 -9.88 -30.54 35.78
CA ARG A 240 -10.92 -30.95 36.73
C ARG A 240 -11.05 -32.46 36.87
N ARG A 241 -10.88 -33.21 35.78
CA ARG A 241 -10.87 -34.68 35.81
C ARG A 241 -9.68 -35.19 36.62
N ARG A 242 -8.47 -34.71 36.34
CA ARG A 242 -7.26 -35.03 37.11
C ARG A 242 -7.43 -34.70 38.59
N LEU A 243 -7.94 -33.51 38.91
CA LEU A 243 -8.19 -33.11 40.29
C LEU A 243 -9.15 -34.08 41.00
N ARG A 244 -10.23 -34.51 40.33
CA ARG A 244 -11.15 -35.53 40.89
C ARG A 244 -10.49 -36.90 41.10
N LEU A 245 -9.53 -37.30 40.27
CA LEU A 245 -8.77 -38.52 40.51
C LEU A 245 -7.89 -38.42 41.78
N PHE A 246 -7.34 -37.24 42.06
CA PHE A 246 -6.56 -37.00 43.28
C PHE A 246 -7.43 -36.87 44.54
N TYR A 247 -8.67 -36.36 44.41
CA TYR A 247 -9.58 -36.17 45.56
C TYR A 247 -10.61 -37.30 45.76
N GLY A 248 -10.71 -38.27 44.85
CA GLY A 248 -11.70 -39.35 44.90
C GLY A 248 -11.27 -40.55 45.77
N GLU A 249 -11.78 -40.59 47.01
CA GLU A 249 -12.14 -41.77 47.84
C GLU A 249 -11.20 -43.01 47.86
N ARG A 250 -9.89 -42.84 47.88
CA ARG A 250 -9.01 -43.90 48.41
C ARG A 250 -8.09 -43.33 49.47
N ASP A 251 -7.96 -44.05 50.57
CA ASP A 251 -6.95 -43.79 51.58
C ASP A 251 -5.60 -43.66 50.87
N PRO A 252 -4.93 -42.49 50.90
CA PRO A 252 -3.63 -42.28 50.26
C PRO A 252 -2.62 -43.36 50.66
N ALA A 253 -2.76 -43.94 51.87
CA ALA A 253 -1.94 -45.04 52.34
C ALA A 253 -2.16 -46.34 51.53
N GLU A 254 -3.39 -46.68 51.15
CA GLU A 254 -3.66 -47.89 50.35
C GLU A 254 -3.19 -47.74 48.89
N SER A 255 -3.33 -46.54 48.31
CA SER A 255 -2.90 -46.30 46.93
C SER A 255 -1.38 -46.37 46.77
N GLY A 256 -0.63 -45.83 47.74
CA GLY A 256 0.85 -45.89 47.72
C GLY A 256 1.38 -47.31 47.88
N GLY A 257 0.74 -48.13 48.73
CA GLY A 257 1.12 -49.53 48.94
C GLY A 257 1.01 -50.38 47.66
N ARG A 258 -0.11 -50.27 46.94
CA ARG A 258 -0.36 -51.08 45.72
C ARG A 258 0.59 -50.75 44.57
N GLU A 259 1.00 -49.48 44.42
CA GLU A 259 1.96 -49.10 43.36
C GLU A 259 3.34 -49.71 43.66
N LEU A 260 3.78 -49.69 44.92
CA LEU A 260 5.03 -50.33 45.33
C LEU A 260 4.97 -51.86 45.16
N GLU A 261 3.86 -52.48 45.57
CA GLU A 261 3.61 -53.91 45.35
C GLU A 261 3.65 -54.27 43.86
N SER A 262 3.06 -53.41 43.00
CA SER A 262 3.06 -53.60 41.54
C SER A 262 4.46 -53.49 40.95
N LEU A 263 5.28 -52.54 41.42
CA LEU A 263 6.69 -52.44 41.04
C LEU A 263 7.49 -53.67 41.47
N GLN A 264 7.24 -54.19 42.67
CA GLN A 264 7.89 -55.41 43.18
C GLN A 264 7.42 -56.68 42.44
N ALA A 265 6.22 -56.65 41.85
CA ALA A 265 5.67 -57.75 41.06
C ALA A 265 6.25 -57.85 39.64
N LEU A 266 6.97 -56.82 39.16
CA LEU A 266 7.63 -56.86 37.85
C LEU A 266 8.74 -57.95 37.86
N PRO A 267 8.77 -58.88 36.88
CA PRO A 267 9.66 -60.05 36.94
C PRO A 267 11.15 -59.68 36.89
N GLU A 268 11.48 -58.55 36.27
CA GLU A 268 12.83 -58.01 36.19
C GLU A 268 13.21 -57.13 37.38
N VAL A 269 12.31 -56.84 38.32
CA VAL A 269 12.62 -56.05 39.52
C VAL A 269 12.86 -57.01 40.69
N ARG A 270 14.03 -56.88 41.34
CA ARG A 270 14.39 -57.66 42.53
C ARG A 270 14.07 -56.93 43.81
N GLU A 271 14.18 -55.61 43.79
CA GLU A 271 13.92 -54.77 44.93
C GLU A 271 13.39 -53.42 44.45
N ALA A 272 12.40 -52.89 45.16
CA ALA A 272 11.88 -51.54 44.97
C ALA A 272 11.74 -50.88 46.34
N ARG A 273 12.24 -49.65 46.46
CA ARG A 273 12.17 -48.82 47.67
C ARG A 273 11.75 -47.40 47.30
N ILE A 274 10.98 -46.75 48.17
CA ILE A 274 10.59 -45.35 48.01
C ILE A 274 11.23 -44.56 49.14
N GLN A 275 12.11 -43.61 48.80
CA GLN A 275 12.82 -42.78 49.78
C GLN A 275 13.09 -41.40 49.17
N ASP A 276 12.94 -40.34 49.96
CA ASP A 276 13.39 -38.97 49.62
C ASP A 276 12.92 -38.45 48.24
N GLY A 277 11.66 -38.69 47.88
CA GLY A 277 11.08 -38.18 46.63
C GLY A 277 11.59 -38.89 45.37
N ARG A 278 12.11 -40.12 45.52
CA ARG A 278 12.46 -41.02 44.42
C ARG A 278 12.06 -42.45 44.70
N ILE A 279 11.94 -43.22 43.62
CA ILE A 279 11.81 -44.68 43.65
C ILE A 279 13.14 -45.27 43.21
N SER A 280 13.73 -46.07 44.08
CA SER A 280 14.98 -46.78 43.82
C SER A 280 14.67 -48.26 43.56
N LEU A 281 15.06 -48.73 42.38
CA LEU A 281 14.80 -50.09 41.91
C LEU A 281 16.13 -50.82 41.68
N THR A 282 16.17 -52.11 41.97
CA THR A 282 17.28 -52.99 41.58
C THR A 282 16.76 -54.08 40.67
N THR A 283 17.35 -54.23 39.49
CA THR A 283 16.89 -55.22 38.49
C THR A 283 17.50 -56.60 38.70
N ALA A 284 16.86 -57.61 38.12
CA ALA A 284 17.48 -58.87 37.75
C ALA A 284 18.58 -58.62 36.68
N PRO A 285 19.50 -59.59 36.46
CA PRO A 285 20.47 -59.47 35.39
C PRO A 285 19.78 -59.26 34.03
N ILE A 286 20.13 -58.17 33.34
CA ILE A 286 19.63 -57.85 32.01
C ILE A 286 20.51 -58.57 30.99
N LEU A 287 19.83 -59.23 30.05
CA LEU A 287 20.43 -59.93 28.93
C LEU A 287 19.96 -59.24 27.65
N VAL A 288 20.88 -59.05 26.71
CA VAL A 288 20.61 -58.46 25.40
C VAL A 288 21.04 -59.41 24.31
N GLU A 289 20.23 -59.55 23.26
CA GLU A 289 20.60 -60.29 22.06
C GLU A 289 21.09 -59.33 20.98
N TYR A 290 22.27 -59.60 20.43
CA TYR A 290 22.85 -58.81 19.35
C TYR A 290 23.64 -59.72 18.40
N GLU A 291 23.31 -59.66 17.11
CA GLU A 291 23.93 -60.49 16.05
C GLU A 291 23.91 -62.00 16.37
N GLY A 292 22.79 -62.49 16.93
CA GLY A 292 22.58 -63.90 17.27
C GLY A 292 23.35 -64.38 18.52
N ARG A 293 24.04 -63.48 19.23
CA ARG A 293 24.73 -63.75 20.50
C ARG A 293 24.02 -63.06 21.66
N ARG A 294 24.07 -63.66 22.84
CA ARG A 294 23.46 -63.10 24.05
C ARG A 294 24.55 -62.50 24.93
N TYR A 295 24.41 -61.25 25.34
CA TYR A 295 25.34 -60.54 26.20
C TYR A 295 24.70 -60.28 27.56
N ARG A 296 25.45 -60.51 28.64
CA ARG A 296 25.02 -60.19 30.00
C ARG A 296 25.48 -58.78 30.36
N LEU A 297 24.52 -57.85 30.40
CA LEU A 297 24.80 -56.48 30.77
C LEU A 297 24.89 -56.28 32.27
N GLY A 298 24.31 -57.17 33.06
CA GLY A 298 24.40 -57.16 34.52
C GLY A 298 23.14 -56.67 35.21
N ARG A 299 23.23 -56.43 36.51
CA ARG A 299 22.11 -55.89 37.32
C ARG A 299 22.21 -54.38 37.38
N PHE A 300 21.07 -53.69 37.32
CA PHE A 300 21.02 -52.24 37.33
C PHE A 300 20.33 -51.71 38.58
N HIS A 301 20.78 -50.55 39.04
CA HIS A 301 20.07 -49.72 39.99
C HIS A 301 19.47 -48.53 39.25
N LEU A 302 18.16 -48.33 39.38
CA LEU A 302 17.44 -47.23 38.75
C LEU A 302 16.88 -46.32 39.84
N ASP A 303 17.22 -45.04 39.78
CA ASP A 303 16.57 -44.00 40.58
C ASP A 303 15.63 -43.19 39.70
N LEU A 304 14.34 -43.25 40.02
CA LEU A 304 13.27 -42.50 39.37
C LEU A 304 12.83 -41.35 40.28
N HIS A 305 13.27 -40.14 39.98
CA HIS A 305 12.91 -38.97 40.78
C HIS A 305 11.54 -38.43 40.37
N PHE A 306 10.76 -37.93 41.33
CA PHE A 306 9.42 -37.37 41.06
C PHE A 306 9.44 -36.08 40.22
N ASN A 307 10.61 -35.46 40.07
CA ASN A 307 10.83 -34.34 39.16
C ASN A 307 11.09 -34.76 37.69
N GLY A 308 11.07 -36.07 37.41
CA GLY A 308 11.33 -36.63 36.09
C GLY A 308 12.81 -36.92 35.77
N ASP A 309 13.76 -36.70 36.70
CA ASP A 309 15.15 -37.15 36.52
C ASP A 309 15.26 -38.67 36.70
N VAL A 310 16.12 -39.30 35.89
CA VAL A 310 16.35 -40.74 35.90
C VAL A 310 17.85 -41.01 35.97
N ARG A 311 18.27 -41.82 36.94
CA ARG A 311 19.65 -42.33 37.04
C ARG A 311 19.66 -43.84 36.90
N ILE A 312 20.64 -44.36 36.18
CA ILE A 312 20.79 -45.80 35.95
C ILE A 312 22.25 -46.20 36.14
N SER A 313 22.57 -46.99 37.15
CA SER A 313 23.93 -47.47 37.39
C SER A 313 24.01 -49.00 37.30
N ASN A 314 25.11 -49.51 36.75
CA ASN A 314 25.33 -50.94 36.63
C ASN A 314 26.08 -51.46 37.86
N LEU A 315 25.51 -52.48 38.50
CA LEU A 315 25.97 -53.04 39.76
C LEU A 315 26.94 -54.22 39.59
N THR A 316 26.99 -54.88 38.42
CA THR A 316 27.74 -56.14 38.28
C THR A 316 28.73 -56.18 37.13
N ASP A 317 28.39 -55.65 35.95
CA ASP A 317 29.18 -55.85 34.72
C ASP A 317 29.50 -54.49 34.06
N ARG A 318 29.80 -53.47 34.86
CA ARG A 318 30.17 -52.13 34.36
C ARG A 318 31.52 -52.15 33.61
N ILE A 319 31.62 -51.42 32.49
CA ILE A 319 32.86 -51.29 31.70
C ILE A 319 33.37 -49.85 31.77
N GLY A 320 34.37 -49.60 32.62
CA GLY A 320 34.92 -48.26 32.82
C GLY A 320 33.83 -47.26 33.26
N PRO A 321 33.66 -46.11 32.58
CA PRO A 321 32.61 -45.15 32.93
C PRO A 321 31.20 -45.58 32.45
N TYR A 322 31.09 -46.65 31.65
CA TYR A 322 29.86 -47.05 30.97
C TYR A 322 29.09 -48.11 31.76
N ASP A 323 27.88 -47.75 32.17
CA ASP A 323 26.93 -48.63 32.85
C ASP A 323 26.17 -49.51 31.83
N HIS A 324 25.90 -48.98 30.64
CA HIS A 324 25.18 -49.61 29.53
C HIS A 324 25.67 -48.98 28.21
N PRO A 325 25.49 -49.60 27.02
CA PRO A 325 25.81 -48.97 25.74
C PRO A 325 25.29 -47.53 25.57
N HIS A 326 24.18 -47.19 26.24
CA HIS A 326 23.53 -45.87 26.21
C HIS A 326 23.53 -45.12 27.56
N VAL A 327 24.30 -45.59 28.54
CA VAL A 327 24.37 -44.99 29.89
C VAL A 327 25.83 -44.82 30.31
N GLN A 328 26.19 -43.59 30.64
CA GLN A 328 27.53 -43.24 31.11
C GLN A 328 27.41 -42.50 32.44
N GLU A 329 28.13 -42.98 33.45
CA GLU A 329 28.16 -42.39 34.79
C GLU A 329 26.76 -42.12 35.35
N GLY A 330 25.88 -43.11 35.26
CA GLY A 330 24.52 -42.99 35.77
C GLY A 330 23.54 -42.24 34.87
N ARG A 331 23.97 -41.61 33.78
CA ARG A 331 23.13 -40.72 32.94
C ARG A 331 22.68 -41.39 31.65
N PRO A 332 21.40 -41.79 31.52
CA PRO A 332 20.92 -42.43 30.32
C PRO A 332 20.71 -41.43 29.17
N CYS A 333 21.10 -41.83 27.96
CA CYS A 333 20.67 -41.18 26.72
C CYS A 333 19.37 -41.81 26.25
N LEU A 334 18.24 -41.36 26.81
CA LEU A 334 16.92 -41.94 26.53
C LEU A 334 16.38 -41.66 25.11
N GLY A 335 17.06 -40.81 24.33
CA GLY A 335 16.63 -40.49 22.96
C GLY A 335 15.14 -40.06 22.88
N PRO A 336 14.36 -40.60 21.93
CA PRO A 336 12.95 -40.28 21.77
C PRO A 336 12.06 -40.65 22.96
N VAL A 337 12.43 -41.66 23.78
CA VAL A 337 11.59 -42.09 24.91
C VAL A 337 11.69 -41.16 26.12
N ARG A 338 12.61 -40.18 26.11
CA ARG A 338 12.82 -39.24 27.22
C ARG A 338 11.55 -38.49 27.62
N GLU A 339 10.82 -37.94 26.65
CA GLU A 339 9.59 -37.17 26.93
C GLU A 339 8.47 -38.07 27.46
N GLY A 340 8.34 -39.27 26.91
CA GLY A 340 7.40 -40.29 27.39
C GLY A 340 7.68 -40.68 28.84
N VAL A 341 8.94 -41.01 29.17
CA VAL A 341 9.33 -41.36 30.54
C VAL A 341 9.10 -40.19 31.50
N ALA A 342 9.48 -38.95 31.13
CA ALA A 342 9.24 -37.78 31.96
C ALA A 342 7.75 -37.54 32.22
N LYS A 343 6.90 -37.74 31.20
CA LYS A 343 5.44 -37.65 31.33
C LYS A 343 4.88 -38.72 32.28
N LEU A 344 5.28 -39.98 32.11
CA LEU A 344 4.84 -41.08 32.97
C LEU A 344 5.21 -40.83 34.43
N LEU A 345 6.44 -40.35 34.70
CA LEU A 345 6.88 -39.98 36.04
C LEU A 345 6.09 -38.80 36.62
N GLY A 346 5.82 -37.76 35.81
CA GLY A 346 4.99 -36.62 36.24
C GLY A 346 3.51 -36.96 36.46
N GLU A 347 3.04 -38.05 35.88
CA GLU A 347 1.70 -38.62 36.08
C GLU A 347 1.67 -39.71 37.17
N PHE A 348 2.78 -39.92 37.88
CA PHE A 348 2.93 -40.95 38.92
C PHE A 348 2.67 -42.39 38.42
N GLN A 349 2.89 -42.64 37.13
CA GLN A 349 2.75 -43.97 36.50
C GLN A 349 4.08 -44.71 36.54
N PHE A 350 4.55 -45.05 37.74
CA PHE A 350 5.91 -45.54 37.97
C PHE A 350 6.13 -46.95 37.42
N VAL A 351 5.12 -47.81 37.47
CA VAL A 351 5.18 -49.15 36.86
C VAL A 351 5.45 -49.04 35.36
N ALA A 352 4.66 -48.26 34.64
CA ALA A 352 4.83 -48.07 33.20
C ALA A 352 6.18 -47.41 32.85
N ALA A 353 6.62 -46.41 33.62
CA ALA A 353 7.94 -45.79 33.43
C ALA A 353 9.07 -46.83 33.62
N THR A 354 8.93 -47.71 34.61
CA THR A 354 9.90 -48.78 34.90
C THR A 354 9.97 -49.79 33.77
N GLU A 355 8.82 -50.24 33.24
CA GLU A 355 8.77 -51.16 32.10
C GLU A 355 9.47 -50.58 30.87
N VAL A 356 9.21 -49.31 30.55
CA VAL A 356 9.88 -48.60 29.43
C VAL A 356 11.40 -48.53 29.65
N LEU A 357 11.84 -48.26 30.88
CA LEU A 357 13.27 -48.19 31.19
C LEU A 357 13.95 -49.56 31.15
N ILE A 358 13.26 -50.63 31.56
CA ILE A 358 13.77 -52.00 31.46
C ILE A 358 13.85 -52.43 29.99
N ASP A 359 12.86 -52.08 29.17
CA ASP A 359 12.88 -52.32 27.73
C ASP A 359 14.02 -51.56 27.04
N PHE A 360 14.25 -50.31 27.44
CA PHE A 360 15.42 -49.52 27.04
C PHE A 360 16.74 -50.22 27.38
N LEU A 361 16.86 -50.85 28.56
CA LEU A 361 18.06 -51.61 28.96
C LEU A 361 18.20 -52.95 28.22
N LYS A 362 17.10 -53.51 27.69
CA LYS A 362 17.11 -54.73 26.88
C LYS A 362 17.37 -54.46 25.40
N THR A 363 17.27 -53.21 24.97
CA THR A 363 17.40 -52.81 23.57
C THR A 363 18.73 -52.11 23.34
N VAL A 364 19.52 -52.61 22.38
CA VAL A 364 20.72 -51.93 21.91
C VAL A 364 20.52 -51.45 20.48
N ASN A 365 20.71 -50.16 20.27
CA ASN A 365 20.78 -49.57 18.94
C ASN A 365 22.24 -49.26 18.60
N PRO A 366 22.87 -49.98 17.65
CA PRO A 366 24.26 -49.75 17.25
C PRO A 366 24.51 -48.39 16.61
N ALA A 367 23.47 -47.74 16.09
CA ALA A 367 23.62 -46.45 15.42
C ALA A 367 24.10 -45.35 16.38
N ASP A 368 23.73 -45.44 17.66
CA ASP A 368 23.89 -44.34 18.61
C ASP A 368 24.56 -44.74 19.93
N TRP A 369 25.09 -45.96 20.06
CA TRP A 369 25.72 -46.40 21.31
C TRP A 369 27.03 -45.67 21.60
N ARG A 370 27.33 -45.45 22.88
CA ARG A 370 28.61 -44.88 23.33
C ARG A 370 29.71 -45.92 23.44
N LEU A 371 29.33 -47.14 23.81
CA LEU A 371 30.21 -48.31 23.86
C LEU A 371 29.49 -49.53 23.29
N PRO A 372 30.07 -50.24 22.31
CA PRO A 372 29.49 -51.45 21.75
C PRO A 372 29.16 -52.51 22.79
N VAL A 373 28.02 -53.18 22.62
CA VAL A 373 27.57 -54.27 23.51
C VAL A 373 28.57 -55.44 23.56
N LEU A 374 29.40 -55.57 22.53
CA LEU A 374 30.47 -56.59 22.41
C LEU A 374 31.52 -56.53 23.53
N HIS A 375 31.59 -55.43 24.28
CA HIS A 375 32.48 -55.29 25.43
C HIS A 375 31.96 -55.97 26.71
N TRP A 376 30.68 -56.34 26.75
CA TRP A 376 30.09 -57.08 27.86
C TRP A 376 30.28 -58.60 27.68
N PRO A 377 30.30 -59.38 28.77
CA PRO A 377 30.49 -60.82 28.71
C PRO A 377 29.34 -61.51 27.98
N GLU A 378 29.66 -62.45 27.09
CA GLU A 378 28.67 -63.29 26.42
C GLU A 378 28.02 -64.27 27.42
N ALA A 379 26.70 -64.31 27.46
CA ALA A 379 25.92 -65.18 28.34
C ALA A 379 26.05 -66.64 27.89
N GLY A 380 26.81 -67.43 28.65
CA GLY A 380 27.09 -68.85 28.35
C GLY A 380 28.58 -69.18 28.35
N HIS A 381 29.44 -68.18 28.21
CA HIS A 381 30.87 -68.31 28.51
C HIS A 381 31.07 -67.97 29.99
N GLU A 382 31.12 -68.99 30.86
CA GLU A 382 31.66 -68.84 32.22
C GLU A 382 33.15 -68.50 32.11
N THR A 383 33.46 -67.23 31.87
CA THR A 383 34.83 -66.76 32.01
C THR A 383 35.18 -66.87 33.49
N GLY A 384 36.03 -67.83 33.84
CA GLY A 384 36.73 -67.94 35.11
C GLY A 384 37.69 -66.76 35.32
N ARG A 385 37.16 -65.52 35.28
CA ARG A 385 37.89 -64.31 35.64
C ARG A 385 37.79 -64.15 37.14
N GLY A 386 38.84 -64.60 37.81
CA GLY A 386 39.16 -64.22 39.17
C GLY A 386 39.09 -62.70 39.32
N VAL A 387 38.44 -62.30 40.40
CA VAL A 387 38.30 -60.94 40.90
C VAL A 387 39.69 -60.27 40.95
N LEU A 388 39.98 -59.38 40.00
CA LEU A 388 40.99 -58.35 40.23
C LEU A 388 40.26 -57.21 40.97
N ALA A 389 40.37 -57.25 42.30
CA ALA A 389 40.00 -56.15 43.15
C ALA A 389 40.87 -54.94 42.78
N ALA A 390 40.25 -53.90 42.21
CA ALA A 390 40.83 -52.57 42.14
C ALA A 390 40.49 -51.85 43.46
N THR A 391 41.53 -51.33 44.08
CA THR A 391 41.50 -50.47 45.28
C THR A 391 41.09 -49.05 44.92
#